data_AF-A0A2E3H4M4-F1
#
_entry.id   AF-A0A2E3H4M4-F1
#
_cell.length_a   1.000
_cell.length_b   1.000
_cell.length_c   1.000
_cell.angle_alpha   90.00
_cell.angle_beta   90.00
_cell.angle_gamma   90.00
#
_symmetry.space_group_name_H-M   'P 1'
#
loop_
_entity.id
_entity.type
_entity.pdbx_description
1 polymer ?
#
loop_
_entity_poly.entity_id
_entity_poly.type
_entity_poly.pdbx_seq_one_letter_code
_entity_poly.pdbx_strand_id
1 'polypeptide(L)'
;MVRQVRPQRRLCTIAAADDALVTCHVERLALEHRTDLAIERLELTSIAQEYRLEGQTRMLSDIEITAGAEVERSDTPTGRGSETSRVLKASFEIPLYDTGKLTKRRGELAYMRAANELAQLAVNARSEARSAHAAVTGKYNIARHWRDEVLPLRRTIDKEALKSYNGMLISTFELITDAREGLEAELSYAEAKADYWHAEAAMTAAIWGAATGGAE
;
A
#
# COMPACT_ATOMS: atom_id res chain seq x y z
N MET A 1 -13.51 -8.00 28.71
CA MET A 1 -14.16 -6.69 28.43
C MET A 1 -13.61 -6.18 27.10
N VAL A 2 -14.08 -6.75 25.98
CA VAL A 2 -13.61 -6.41 24.62
C VAL A 2 -14.62 -5.43 24.05
N ARG A 3 -14.24 -4.15 23.99
CA ARG A 3 -15.11 -3.08 23.49
C ARG A 3 -15.12 -3.16 21.97
N GLN A 4 -16.17 -3.76 21.43
CA GLN A 4 -16.48 -3.74 20.01
C GLN A 4 -16.55 -2.30 19.49
N VAL A 5 -15.60 -1.93 18.65
CA VAL A 5 -15.63 -0.69 17.87
C VAL A 5 -16.63 -0.92 16.73
N ARG A 6 -17.86 -0.46 16.92
CA ARG A 6 -18.85 -0.39 15.82
C ARG A 6 -18.40 0.70 14.83
N PRO A 7 -18.35 0.45 13.52
CA PRO A 7 -18.12 1.51 12.56
C PRO A 7 -19.36 2.42 12.48
N GLN A 8 -19.10 3.71 12.57
CA GLN A 8 -20.05 4.81 12.55
C GLN A 8 -20.86 4.83 11.23
N ARG A 9 -22.05 4.24 11.23
CA ARG A 9 -23.12 4.57 10.28
C ARG A 9 -23.85 5.81 10.81
N ARG A 10 -23.40 7.03 10.48
CA ARG A 10 -24.24 8.24 10.60
C ARG A 10 -23.91 9.28 9.51
N LEU A 11 -24.87 9.38 8.58
CA LEU A 11 -25.41 10.59 7.95
C LEU A 11 -24.43 11.46 7.14
N CYS A 12 -24.53 11.36 5.81
CA CYS A 12 -24.20 12.43 4.88
C CYS A 12 -25.41 12.70 3.98
N THR A 13 -25.64 13.98 3.71
CA THR A 13 -26.58 14.54 2.74
C THR A 13 -26.46 13.83 1.38
N ILE A 14 -27.55 13.72 0.62
CA ILE A 14 -27.66 12.81 -0.55
C ILE A 14 -26.49 12.92 -1.55
N ALA A 15 -25.97 14.12 -1.86
CA ALA A 15 -24.78 14.27 -2.71
C ALA A 15 -23.46 13.89 -2.01
N ALA A 16 -23.32 14.19 -0.72
CA ALA A 16 -22.17 13.77 0.09
C ALA A 16 -22.20 12.25 0.39
N ALA A 17 -23.37 11.61 0.32
CA ALA A 17 -23.50 10.18 0.46
C ALA A 17 -22.90 9.47 -0.77
N ASP A 18 -23.15 9.97 -1.98
CA ASP A 18 -22.60 9.40 -3.20
C ASP A 18 -21.06 9.55 -3.24
N ASP A 19 -20.53 10.75 -2.96
CA ASP A 19 -19.08 10.97 -2.89
C ASP A 19 -18.41 10.17 -1.76
N ALA A 20 -19.07 10.02 -0.61
CA ALA A 20 -18.55 9.19 0.48
C ALA A 20 -18.53 7.69 0.12
N LEU A 21 -19.53 7.20 -0.62
CA LEU A 21 -19.57 5.83 -1.10
C LEU A 21 -18.46 5.57 -2.13
N VAL A 22 -18.23 6.51 -3.05
CA VAL A 22 -17.14 6.44 -4.04
C VAL A 22 -15.78 6.49 -3.33
N THR A 23 -15.59 7.38 -2.36
CA THR A 23 -14.35 7.47 -1.58
C THR A 23 -14.06 6.17 -0.83
N CYS A 24 -15.08 5.56 -0.20
CA CYS A 24 -14.94 4.26 0.47
C CYS A 24 -14.56 3.14 -0.50
N HIS A 25 -15.11 3.17 -1.71
CA HIS A 25 -14.76 2.23 -2.77
C HIS A 25 -13.28 2.36 -3.20
N VAL A 26 -12.79 3.60 -3.36
CA VAL A 26 -11.40 3.89 -3.73
C VAL A 26 -10.43 3.49 -2.61
N GLU A 27 -10.75 3.77 -1.35
CA GLU A 27 -9.95 3.30 -0.20
C GLU A 27 -9.84 1.78 -0.18
N ARG A 28 -10.95 1.07 -0.43
CA ARG A 28 -10.97 -0.39 -0.47
C ARG A 28 -10.10 -0.93 -1.60
N LEU A 29 -10.22 -0.38 -2.81
CA LEU A 29 -9.37 -0.75 -3.95
C LEU A 29 -7.89 -0.56 -3.64
N ALA A 30 -7.51 0.55 -2.99
CA ALA A 30 -6.12 0.80 -2.60
C ALA A 30 -5.59 -0.20 -1.57
N LEU A 31 -6.43 -0.68 -0.63
CA LEU A 31 -6.02 -1.71 0.33
C LEU A 31 -5.91 -3.12 -0.28
N GLU A 32 -6.66 -3.38 -1.34
CA GLU A 32 -6.72 -4.66 -2.05
C GLU A 32 -5.58 -4.80 -3.08
N HIS A 33 -5.31 -3.76 -3.86
CA HIS A 33 -4.45 -3.86 -5.05
C HIS A 33 -3.05 -3.27 -4.90
N ARG A 34 -2.76 -2.53 -3.83
CA ARG A 34 -1.45 -1.91 -3.66
C ARG A 34 -0.35 -2.93 -3.44
N THR A 35 0.68 -2.87 -4.28
CA THR A 35 1.85 -3.75 -4.25
C THR A 35 2.65 -3.65 -2.96
N ASP A 36 2.83 -2.43 -2.43
CA ASP A 36 3.61 -2.20 -1.21
C ASP A 36 3.00 -2.94 0.00
N LEU A 37 1.66 -2.94 0.11
CA LEU A 37 0.96 -3.68 1.16
C LEU A 37 1.09 -5.19 0.98
N ALA A 38 1.17 -5.67 -0.26
CA ALA A 38 1.40 -7.08 -0.53
C ALA A 38 2.81 -7.51 -0.12
N ILE A 39 3.82 -6.68 -0.39
CA ILE A 39 5.22 -6.91 0.00
C ILE A 39 5.34 -6.96 1.53
N GLU A 40 4.84 -5.95 2.24
CA GLU A 40 4.89 -5.89 3.71
C GLU A 40 4.14 -7.05 4.39
N ARG A 41 3.03 -7.52 3.79
CA ARG A 41 2.35 -8.74 4.28
C ARG A 41 3.24 -9.97 4.17
N LEU A 42 3.99 -10.10 3.08
CA LEU A 42 4.93 -11.20 2.90
C LEU A 42 6.10 -11.11 3.89
N GLU A 43 6.64 -9.92 4.13
CA GLU A 43 7.68 -9.68 5.14
C GLU A 43 7.21 -10.02 6.56
N LEU A 44 5.98 -9.63 6.93
CA LEU A 44 5.42 -10.02 8.22
C LEU A 44 5.31 -11.55 8.36
N THR A 45 4.92 -12.25 7.29
CA THR A 45 4.85 -13.72 7.29
C THR A 45 6.21 -14.39 7.35
N SER A 46 7.24 -13.83 6.69
CA SER A 46 8.60 -14.38 6.77
C SER A 46 9.16 -14.25 8.18
N ILE A 47 9.00 -13.10 8.84
CA ILE A 47 9.42 -12.89 10.24
C ILE A 47 8.70 -13.88 11.17
N ALA A 48 7.40 -14.14 10.96
CA ALA A 48 6.66 -15.11 11.76
C ALA A 48 7.21 -16.54 11.60
N GLN A 49 7.60 -16.92 10.38
CA GLN A 49 8.20 -18.22 10.06
C GLN A 49 9.62 -18.37 10.60
N GLU A 50 10.47 -17.34 10.46
CA GLU A 50 11.86 -17.33 10.93
C GLU A 50 11.96 -17.59 12.43
N TYR A 51 11.11 -16.94 13.23
CA TYR A 51 11.10 -17.11 14.68
C TYR A 51 10.23 -18.28 15.14
N ARG A 52 9.64 -19.07 14.22
CA ARG A 52 8.71 -20.18 14.48
C ARG A 52 7.68 -19.80 15.56
N LEU A 53 7.11 -18.60 15.42
CA LEU A 53 6.09 -18.10 16.36
C LEU A 53 4.78 -18.90 16.25
N GLU A 54 4.66 -19.77 15.24
CA GLU A 54 3.63 -20.79 15.06
C GLU A 54 3.80 -21.96 16.05
N GLY A 55 3.62 -21.66 17.34
CA GLY A 55 2.96 -22.48 18.36
C GLY A 55 3.32 -23.96 18.66
N GLN A 56 4.05 -24.74 17.84
CA GLN A 56 4.00 -26.21 17.97
C GLN A 56 5.32 -26.99 18.02
N THR A 57 6.49 -26.44 17.68
CA THR A 57 7.72 -27.27 17.56
C THR A 57 8.58 -27.38 18.84
N ARG A 58 8.07 -27.04 20.03
CA ARG A 58 8.94 -26.89 21.22
C ARG A 58 9.21 -28.17 22.04
N MET A 59 8.66 -29.34 21.68
CA MET A 59 8.84 -30.57 22.48
C MET A 59 9.67 -31.68 21.83
N LEU A 60 10.13 -31.56 20.58
CA LEU A 60 10.70 -32.71 19.84
C LEU A 60 12.09 -32.47 19.23
N SER A 61 12.82 -31.43 19.65
CA SER A 61 14.02 -31.02 18.91
C SER A 61 15.22 -31.99 18.99
N ASP A 62 15.45 -32.68 20.11
CA ASP A 62 16.79 -33.27 20.34
C ASP A 62 16.76 -34.74 20.80
N ILE A 63 16.12 -35.61 20.00
CA ILE A 63 16.35 -37.06 20.12
C ILE A 63 17.26 -37.48 18.97
N GLU A 64 18.57 -37.53 19.22
CA GLU A 64 19.53 -38.16 18.32
C GLU A 64 19.59 -39.66 18.66
N ILE A 65 18.98 -40.50 17.81
CA ILE A 65 19.04 -41.96 17.95
C ILE A 65 20.25 -42.46 17.16
N THR A 66 21.37 -42.67 17.85
CA THR A 66 22.56 -43.27 17.24
C THR A 66 22.52 -44.79 17.44
N ALA A 67 22.25 -45.53 16.36
CA ALA A 67 22.32 -46.99 16.36
C ALA A 67 23.75 -47.44 16.01
N GLY A 68 24.52 -47.87 17.02
CA GLY A 68 25.86 -48.46 16.83
C GLY A 68 25.85 -49.96 17.12
N ALA A 69 26.45 -50.76 16.24
CA ALA A 69 26.75 -52.17 16.49
C ALA A 69 28.25 -52.29 16.78
N GLU A 70 28.61 -52.40 18.07
CA GLU A 70 29.98 -52.71 18.48
C GLU A 70 30.17 -54.23 18.51
N VAL A 71 31.05 -54.73 17.63
CA VAL A 71 31.53 -56.11 17.66
C VAL A 71 32.86 -56.10 18.43
N GLU A 72 32.81 -56.31 19.73
CA GLU A 72 34.01 -56.58 20.50
C GLU A 72 34.51 -57.99 20.18
N ARG A 73 35.66 -58.07 19.51
CA ARG A 73 36.42 -59.32 19.37
C ARG A 73 37.45 -59.36 20.48
N SER A 74 37.11 -60.05 21.58
CA SER A 74 38.10 -60.47 22.56
C SER A 74 38.74 -61.78 22.07
N ASP A 75 40.03 -61.77 21.75
CA ASP A 75 40.81 -62.99 21.58
C ASP A 75 41.12 -63.57 22.96
N THR A 76 40.26 -64.47 23.45
CA THR A 76 40.60 -65.41 24.51
C THR A 76 41.10 -66.73 23.88
N PRO A 77 42.18 -67.34 24.38
CA PRO A 77 42.88 -68.45 23.74
C PRO A 77 42.16 -69.81 23.84
N THR A 78 40.83 -69.82 24.01
CA THR A 78 40.01 -71.04 23.98
C THR A 78 38.56 -70.69 23.61
N GLY A 79 38.10 -71.16 22.44
CA GLY A 79 36.68 -71.21 22.09
C GLY A 79 36.10 -69.96 21.41
N ARG A 80 35.67 -70.14 20.17
CA ARG A 80 35.11 -69.10 19.28
C ARG A 80 33.66 -68.81 19.64
N GLY A 81 33.41 -67.76 20.43
CA GLY A 81 32.08 -67.20 20.68
C GLY A 81 32.01 -65.79 20.11
N SER A 82 31.13 -65.56 19.12
CA SER A 82 30.86 -64.23 18.57
C SER A 82 29.58 -63.70 19.20
N GLU A 83 29.67 -63.03 20.35
CA GLU A 83 28.54 -62.31 20.92
C GLU A 83 28.35 -60.99 20.17
N THR A 84 27.29 -60.92 19.37
CA THR A 84 26.86 -59.67 18.72
C THR A 84 26.01 -58.89 19.71
N SER A 85 26.59 -57.93 20.42
CA SER A 85 25.81 -57.04 21.27
C SER A 85 25.20 -55.92 20.42
N ARG A 86 23.86 -55.79 20.42
CA ARG A 86 23.17 -54.64 19.81
C ARG A 86 22.99 -53.60 20.91
N VAL A 87 23.64 -52.46 20.80
CA VAL A 87 23.56 -51.40 21.81
C VAL A 87 22.81 -50.20 21.23
N LEU A 88 21.63 -49.93 21.75
CA LEU A 88 20.88 -48.70 21.48
C LEU A 88 21.34 -47.64 22.49
N LYS A 89 22.13 -46.66 22.03
CA LYS A 89 22.54 -45.52 22.85
C LYS A 89 21.64 -44.33 22.47
N ALA A 90 20.86 -43.84 23.43
CA ALA A 90 20.11 -42.60 23.29
C ALA A 90 20.81 -41.52 24.13
N SER A 91 21.41 -40.53 23.49
CA SER A 91 21.97 -39.36 24.17
C SER A 91 20.87 -38.30 24.34
N PHE A 92 20.66 -37.85 25.57
CA PHE A 92 19.78 -36.73 25.87
C PHE A 92 20.65 -35.57 26.36
N GLU A 93 20.77 -34.54 25.54
CA GLU A 93 21.52 -33.33 25.91
C GLU A 93 20.58 -32.36 26.64
N ILE A 94 20.89 -32.06 27.91
CA ILE A 94 20.16 -31.08 28.70
C ILE A 94 20.89 -29.73 28.56
N PRO A 95 20.35 -28.74 27.85
CA PRO A 95 20.99 -27.43 27.77
C PRO A 95 20.98 -26.76 29.15
N LEU A 96 22.17 -26.44 29.68
CA LEU A 96 22.34 -25.75 30.97
C LEU A 96 21.85 -24.28 30.96
N TYR A 97 21.64 -23.67 29.78
CA TYR A 97 21.24 -22.26 29.62
C TYR A 97 19.98 -22.12 28.75
N ASP A 98 18.94 -21.45 29.26
CA ASP A 98 17.68 -21.15 28.55
C ASP A 98 17.84 -19.92 27.62
N THR A 99 18.61 -20.06 26.54
CA THR A 99 18.74 -19.04 25.49
C THR A 99 17.45 -18.86 24.67
N GLY A 100 16.55 -19.84 24.71
CA GLY A 100 15.28 -19.82 23.98
C GLY A 100 14.33 -18.70 24.40
N LYS A 101 14.37 -18.25 25.66
CA LYS A 101 13.60 -17.07 26.12
C LYS A 101 14.03 -15.77 25.45
N LEU A 102 15.32 -15.57 25.23
CA LEU A 102 15.86 -14.36 24.59
C LEU A 102 15.51 -14.34 23.10
N THR A 103 15.67 -15.45 22.40
CA THR A 103 15.30 -15.59 20.99
C THR A 103 13.80 -15.36 20.77
N LYS A 104 12.95 -15.91 21.65
CA LYS A 104 11.50 -15.69 21.59
C LYS A 104 11.13 -14.21 21.76
N ARG A 105 11.73 -13.53 22.75
CA ARG A 105 11.48 -12.08 22.96
C ARG A 105 11.97 -11.24 21.78
N ARG A 106 13.11 -11.58 21.18
CA ARG A 106 13.61 -10.91 19.98
C ARG A 106 12.63 -11.08 18.81
N GLY A 107 12.12 -12.30 18.60
CA GLY A 107 11.11 -12.57 17.58
C GLY A 107 9.79 -11.83 17.80
N GLU A 108 9.32 -11.76 19.05
CA GLU A 108 8.13 -10.99 19.41
C GLU A 108 8.30 -9.49 19.12
N LEU A 109 9.45 -8.90 19.48
CA LEU A 109 9.75 -7.50 19.18
C LEU A 109 9.86 -7.24 17.67
N ALA A 110 10.51 -8.14 16.92
CA ALA A 110 10.61 -8.03 15.46
C ALA A 110 9.24 -8.09 14.79
N TYR A 111 8.39 -9.04 15.21
CA TYR A 111 7.02 -9.16 14.73
C TYR A 111 6.19 -7.91 15.04
N MET A 112 6.24 -7.41 16.28
CA MET A 112 5.50 -6.21 16.67
C MET A 112 5.97 -4.98 15.91
N ARG A 113 7.27 -4.87 15.59
CA ARG A 113 7.80 -3.80 14.75
C ARG A 113 7.20 -3.86 13.34
N ALA A 114 7.34 -4.99 12.65
CA ALA A 114 6.83 -5.18 11.29
C ALA A 114 5.30 -5.01 11.23
N ALA A 115 4.57 -5.46 12.25
CA ALA A 115 3.12 -5.25 12.33
C ALA A 115 2.74 -3.76 12.42
N ASN A 116 3.52 -2.96 13.14
CA ASN A 116 3.29 -1.52 13.22
C ASN A 116 3.66 -0.81 11.90
N GLU A 117 4.74 -1.24 11.23
CA GLU A 117 5.15 -0.72 9.92
C GLU A 117 4.05 -0.98 8.86
N LEU A 118 3.51 -2.20 8.81
CA LEU A 118 2.36 -2.55 7.97
C LEU A 118 1.11 -1.72 8.31
N ALA A 119 0.82 -1.52 9.60
CA ALA A 119 -0.32 -0.70 10.03
C ALA A 119 -0.17 0.77 9.60
N GLN A 120 1.04 1.33 9.71
CA GLN A 120 1.35 2.67 9.23
C GLN A 120 1.17 2.78 7.72
N LEU A 121 1.70 1.83 6.95
CA LEU A 121 1.55 1.80 5.49
C LEU A 121 0.08 1.74 5.07
N ALA A 122 -0.74 0.94 5.77
CA ALA A 122 -2.18 0.86 5.50
C ALA A 122 -2.90 2.20 5.75
N VAL A 123 -2.54 2.93 6.80
CA VAL A 123 -3.12 4.26 7.09
C VAL A 123 -2.68 5.29 6.05
N ASN A 124 -1.42 5.25 5.64
CA ASN A 124 -0.89 6.12 4.58
C ASN A 124 -1.60 5.84 3.26
N ALA A 125 -1.74 4.57 2.88
CA ALA A 125 -2.40 4.17 1.63
C ALA A 125 -3.85 4.66 1.54
N ARG A 126 -4.61 4.56 2.65
CA ARG A 126 -5.98 5.10 2.69
C ARG A 126 -6.02 6.62 2.61
N SER A 127 -5.03 7.29 3.18
CA SER A 127 -4.96 8.76 3.16
C SER A 127 -4.57 9.29 1.79
N GLU A 128 -3.62 8.64 1.12
CA GLU A 128 -3.24 8.91 -0.27
C GLU A 128 -4.39 8.65 -1.24
N ALA A 129 -5.12 7.55 -1.07
CA ALA A 129 -6.29 7.23 -1.89
C ALA A 129 -7.38 8.31 -1.77
N ARG A 130 -7.65 8.79 -0.53
CA ARG A 130 -8.60 9.88 -0.28
C ARG A 130 -8.14 11.20 -0.89
N SER A 131 -6.88 11.57 -0.72
CA SER A 131 -6.35 12.84 -1.24
C SER A 131 -6.33 12.85 -2.78
N ALA A 132 -5.95 11.73 -3.40
CA ALA A 132 -5.94 11.59 -4.85
C ALA A 132 -7.36 11.68 -5.44
N HIS A 133 -8.35 11.04 -4.81
CA HIS A 133 -9.74 11.15 -5.25
C HIS A 133 -10.29 12.58 -5.12
N ALA A 134 -9.99 13.27 -4.03
CA ALA A 134 -10.36 14.67 -3.83
C ALA A 134 -9.70 15.58 -4.90
N ALA A 135 -8.43 15.31 -5.23
CA ALA A 135 -7.72 16.04 -6.28
C ALA A 135 -8.37 15.85 -7.66
N VAL A 136 -8.70 14.61 -8.05
CA VAL A 136 -9.38 14.32 -9.32
C VAL A 136 -10.71 15.06 -9.41
N THR A 137 -11.54 14.98 -8.37
CA THR A 137 -12.86 15.62 -8.34
C THR A 137 -12.73 17.14 -8.41
N GLY A 138 -11.77 17.72 -7.68
CA GLY A 138 -11.46 19.15 -7.72
C GLY A 138 -11.02 19.62 -9.12
N LYS A 139 -10.05 18.93 -9.73
CA LYS A 139 -9.54 19.27 -11.07
C LYS A 139 -10.59 19.07 -12.16
N TYR A 140 -11.43 18.05 -12.04
CA TYR A 140 -12.56 17.83 -12.94
C TYR A 140 -13.55 19.00 -12.91
N ASN A 141 -13.93 19.46 -11.72
CA ASN A 141 -14.85 20.57 -11.55
C ASN A 141 -14.28 21.87 -12.13
N ILE A 142 -12.98 22.12 -11.94
CA ILE A 142 -12.29 23.28 -12.55
C ILE A 142 -12.35 23.17 -14.07
N ALA A 143 -11.91 22.06 -14.66
CA ALA A 143 -11.91 21.87 -16.11
C ALA A 143 -13.32 22.00 -16.73
N ARG A 144 -14.34 21.50 -16.02
CA ARG A 144 -15.75 21.65 -16.41
C ARG A 144 -16.20 23.11 -16.38
N HIS A 145 -15.90 23.85 -15.33
CA HIS A 145 -16.26 25.26 -15.20
C HIS A 145 -15.67 26.10 -16.35
N TRP A 146 -14.41 25.87 -16.71
CA TRP A 146 -13.79 26.51 -17.87
C TRP A 146 -14.54 26.20 -19.17
N ARG A 147 -14.92 24.93 -19.39
CA ARG A 147 -15.59 24.48 -20.61
C ARG A 147 -17.02 25.01 -20.74
N ASP A 148 -17.78 24.94 -19.66
CA ASP A 148 -19.23 25.16 -19.68
C ASP A 148 -19.58 26.63 -19.40
N GLU A 149 -18.75 27.37 -18.67
CA GLU A 149 -19.03 28.76 -18.26
C GLU A 149 -18.06 29.77 -18.90
N VAL A 150 -16.74 29.59 -18.72
CA VAL A 150 -15.76 30.63 -19.10
C VAL A 150 -15.59 30.75 -20.62
N LEU A 151 -15.38 29.63 -21.33
CA LEU A 151 -15.16 29.67 -22.79
C LEU A 151 -16.37 30.19 -23.58
N PRO A 152 -17.62 29.78 -23.28
CA PRO A 152 -18.79 30.36 -23.95
C PRO A 152 -18.91 31.86 -23.71
N LEU A 153 -18.66 32.34 -22.48
CA LEU A 153 -18.68 33.77 -22.17
C LEU A 153 -17.62 34.53 -22.97
N ARG A 154 -16.38 34.04 -23.03
CA ARG A 154 -15.32 34.67 -23.85
C ARG A 154 -15.70 34.77 -25.32
N ARG A 155 -16.23 33.68 -25.90
CA ARG A 155 -16.73 33.70 -27.29
C ARG A 155 -17.86 34.69 -27.53
N THR A 156 -18.69 34.97 -26.53
CA THR A 156 -19.72 36.01 -26.66
C THR A 156 -19.12 37.40 -26.61
N ILE A 157 -18.11 37.64 -25.77
CA ILE A 157 -17.39 38.90 -25.70
C ILE A 157 -16.68 39.17 -27.04
N ASP A 158 -15.93 38.21 -27.58
CA ASP A 158 -15.23 38.34 -28.86
C ASP A 158 -16.17 38.77 -30.01
N LYS A 159 -17.38 38.20 -30.03
CA LYS A 159 -18.41 38.51 -31.04
C LYS A 159 -18.95 39.94 -30.88
N GLU A 160 -19.18 40.38 -29.65
CA GLU A 160 -19.66 41.74 -29.38
C GLU A 160 -18.55 42.79 -29.55
N ALA A 161 -17.30 42.47 -29.23
CA ALA A 161 -16.15 43.31 -29.51
C ALA A 161 -16.00 43.55 -31.03
N LEU A 162 -16.13 42.50 -31.85
CA LEU A 162 -16.09 42.64 -33.31
C LEU A 162 -17.23 43.53 -33.84
N LYS A 163 -18.46 43.39 -33.30
CA LYS A 163 -19.58 44.26 -33.65
C LYS A 163 -19.33 45.72 -33.24
N SER A 164 -18.78 45.92 -32.04
CA SER A 164 -18.47 47.25 -31.51
C SER A 164 -17.39 47.95 -32.34
N TYR A 165 -16.39 47.19 -32.83
CA TYR A 165 -15.37 47.69 -33.74
C TYR A 165 -15.97 48.12 -35.07
N ASN A 166 -16.85 47.29 -35.66
CA ASN A 166 -17.57 47.65 -36.88
C ASN A 166 -18.47 48.88 -36.71
N GLY A 167 -18.97 49.12 -35.49
CA GLY A 167 -19.70 50.33 -35.11
C GLY A 167 -18.82 51.54 -34.78
N MET A 168 -17.49 51.43 -34.93
CA MET A 168 -16.50 52.46 -34.55
C MET A 168 -16.58 52.87 -33.06
N LEU A 169 -17.05 51.98 -32.17
CA LEU A 169 -17.16 52.23 -30.74
C LEU A 169 -15.88 51.89 -29.97
N ILE A 170 -15.09 50.94 -30.50
CA ILE A 170 -13.80 50.52 -29.94
C ILE A 170 -12.69 50.65 -30.98
N SER A 171 -11.45 50.76 -30.50
CA SER A 171 -10.26 50.82 -31.35
C SER A 171 -9.74 49.45 -31.77
N THR A 172 -8.90 49.39 -32.81
CA THR A 172 -8.23 48.16 -33.24
C THR A 172 -7.36 47.55 -32.13
N PHE A 173 -6.75 48.39 -31.28
CA PHE A 173 -5.91 47.91 -30.18
C PHE A 173 -6.74 47.19 -29.11
N GLU A 174 -7.94 47.67 -28.81
CA GLU A 174 -8.87 46.99 -27.92
C GLU A 174 -9.30 45.63 -28.49
N LEU A 175 -9.61 45.56 -29.79
CA LEU A 175 -9.97 44.30 -30.45
C LEU A 175 -8.83 43.25 -30.38
N ILE A 176 -7.58 43.66 -30.59
CA ILE A 176 -6.43 42.77 -30.48
C ILE A 176 -6.22 42.31 -29.03
N THR A 177 -6.49 43.20 -28.06
CA THR A 177 -6.38 42.88 -26.63
C THR A 177 -7.42 41.82 -26.25
N ASP A 178 -8.67 41.97 -26.68
CA ASP A 178 -9.74 41.00 -26.46
C ASP A 178 -9.41 39.63 -27.08
N ALA A 179 -8.91 39.61 -28.33
CA ALA A 179 -8.46 38.39 -28.98
C ALA A 179 -7.31 37.69 -28.21
N ARG A 180 -6.38 38.46 -27.63
CA ARG A 180 -5.32 37.90 -26.77
C ARG A 180 -5.90 37.29 -25.49
N GLU A 181 -6.85 37.96 -24.84
CA GLU A 181 -7.52 37.42 -23.65
C GLU A 181 -8.31 36.14 -23.97
N GLY A 182 -8.93 36.05 -25.15
CA GLY A 182 -9.58 34.84 -25.64
C GLY A 182 -8.61 33.67 -25.77
N LEU A 183 -7.43 33.89 -26.37
CA LEU A 183 -6.37 32.89 -26.47
C LEU A 183 -5.83 32.46 -25.10
N GLU A 184 -5.68 33.41 -24.16
CA GLU A 184 -5.24 33.12 -22.79
C GLU A 184 -6.26 32.23 -22.07
N ALA A 185 -7.56 32.48 -22.23
CA ALA A 185 -8.61 31.64 -21.68
C ALA A 185 -8.63 30.22 -22.27
N GLU A 186 -8.36 30.08 -23.57
CA GLU A 186 -8.21 28.77 -24.21
C GLU A 186 -6.99 28.00 -23.70
N LEU A 187 -5.87 28.70 -23.48
CA LEU A 187 -4.67 28.11 -22.89
C LEU A 187 -4.92 27.64 -21.45
N SER A 188 -5.55 28.47 -20.60
CA SER A 188 -5.90 28.10 -19.23
C SER A 188 -6.87 26.92 -19.18
N TYR A 189 -7.79 26.80 -20.15
CA TYR A 189 -8.64 25.62 -20.27
C TYR A 189 -7.82 24.35 -20.62
N ALA A 190 -6.86 24.47 -21.54
CA ALA A 190 -5.99 23.35 -21.91
C ALA A 190 -5.15 22.87 -20.71
N GLU A 191 -4.62 23.80 -19.91
CA GLU A 191 -3.91 23.52 -18.67
C GLU A 191 -4.82 22.84 -17.64
N ALA A 192 -6.02 23.36 -17.40
CA ALA A 192 -6.99 22.75 -16.49
C ALA A 192 -7.36 21.32 -16.91
N LYS A 193 -7.46 21.06 -18.22
CA LYS A 193 -7.69 19.72 -18.77
C LYS A 193 -6.48 18.81 -18.54
N ALA A 194 -5.27 19.30 -18.77
CA ALA A 194 -4.04 18.53 -18.51
C ALA A 194 -3.91 18.16 -17.03
N ASP A 195 -4.15 19.12 -16.13
CA ASP A 195 -4.16 18.92 -14.68
C ASP A 195 -5.14 17.81 -14.25
N TYR A 196 -6.32 17.75 -14.87
CA TYR A 196 -7.29 16.69 -14.61
C TYR A 196 -6.72 15.31 -15.00
N TRP A 197 -6.12 15.17 -16.17
CA TRP A 197 -5.51 13.91 -16.61
C TRP A 197 -4.32 13.50 -15.73
N HIS A 198 -3.52 14.47 -15.28
CA HIS A 198 -2.46 14.21 -14.31
C HIS A 198 -3.02 13.71 -12.98
N ALA A 199 -4.10 14.32 -12.48
CA ALA A 199 -4.76 13.85 -11.26
C ALA A 199 -5.33 12.43 -11.42
N GLU A 200 -5.93 12.12 -12.58
CA GLU A 200 -6.47 10.78 -12.86
C GLU A 200 -5.37 9.70 -12.91
N ALA A 201 -4.23 10.03 -13.52
CA ALA A 201 -3.05 9.17 -13.51
C ALA A 201 -2.49 8.97 -12.09
N ALA A 202 -2.41 10.05 -11.29
CA ALA A 202 -1.96 9.98 -9.90
C ALA A 202 -2.90 9.15 -9.01
N MET A 203 -4.22 9.26 -9.22
CA MET A 203 -5.21 8.43 -8.53
C MET A 203 -5.05 6.95 -8.88
N THR A 204 -4.80 6.65 -10.16
CA THR A 204 -4.53 5.28 -10.60
C THR A 204 -3.26 4.75 -9.94
N ALA A 205 -2.18 5.55 -9.90
CA ALA A 205 -0.95 5.18 -9.22
C ALA A 205 -1.15 4.90 -7.72
N ALA A 206 -1.93 5.73 -7.01
CA ALA A 206 -2.24 5.56 -5.60
C ALA A 206 -3.02 4.27 -5.27
N ILE A 207 -3.87 3.79 -6.21
CA ILE A 207 -4.64 2.55 -6.05
C ILE A 207 -3.74 1.31 -6.23
N TRP A 208 -2.92 1.31 -7.28
CA TRP A 208 -2.13 0.14 -7.65
C TRP A 208 -0.78 0.07 -6.95
N GLY A 209 -0.31 1.17 -6.34
CA GLY A 209 1.04 1.24 -5.78
C GLY A 209 2.11 1.29 -6.86
N ALA A 210 1.75 1.69 -8.09
CA ALA A 210 2.74 1.97 -9.11
C ALA A 210 3.59 3.13 -8.56
N ALA A 211 4.82 2.83 -8.20
CA ALA A 211 5.80 3.81 -7.79
C ALA A 211 5.92 4.85 -8.90
N THR A 212 5.13 5.92 -8.80
CA THR A 212 5.52 7.20 -9.36
C THR A 212 6.61 7.70 -8.44
N GLY A 213 7.80 7.10 -8.57
CA GLY A 213 9.06 7.71 -8.21
C GLY A 213 9.18 8.99 -9.03
N GLY A 214 8.57 10.03 -8.50
CA GLY A 214 8.59 11.40 -8.98
C GLY A 214 8.53 12.31 -7.77
N ALA A 215 9.37 12.00 -6.78
CA ALA A 215 9.76 12.97 -5.77
C ALA A 215 11.00 13.67 -6.33
N GLU A 216 10.76 14.78 -7.02
CA GLU A 216 11.73 15.87 -7.17
C GLU A 216 11.47 16.86 -6.03
#